data_AF-A0A4U7BBI3-F1
#
_entry.id   AF-A0A4U7BBI3-F1
#
_cell.length_a   1.000
_cell.length_b   1.000
_cell.length_c   1.000
_cell.angle_alpha   90.00
_cell.angle_beta   90.00
_cell.angle_gamma   90.00
#
_symmetry.space_group_name_H-M   'P 1'
#
loop_
_entity.id
_entity.type
_entity.pdbx_description
1 polymer ?
#
loop_
_entity_poly.entity_id
_entity_poly.type
_entity_poly.pdbx_seq_one_letter_code
_entity_poly.pdbx_strand_id
1 'polypeptide(L)'
;MVCAPDFGVINAMTPPASLIDLGQEPEADDIVRPTKRARVDQPEEQNDSTTTLRHPLGVRPSGNALLADTNVKDAAGGFAILPDELIAILLESLDAPALLRLGGTCKALHAFTRNEELWRTLFTDDWSVDELLSRYRDVKFRAEAVDWDFSTYVNYMRNNSDESPLYLFDRAFAEKMKLHIPNSSSAHVYEQSSKPANLPDAAYWPPTCFGQDQDLFSVLGSKRPDHRWLIVGPARSGSTFHKDPNCTSAWNAVLKGSKYWIMFQSSPTLPPPPGVFVSEDQSEVTSPLSIAEWLLTFHAEARATPGCKEGICGEGELLYVPAGWYHLVLNLDESIALTQNFVPRRGLADVLGFLRDKPDQVTGFRDVADPYALFVERLQEKEPKLLAEAMAKLEKREKGGRGKWEEIRAVAEDEEQAGGFSFGFGGDDDDDEVP
;
A
#
# COMPACT_ATOMS: atom_id res chain seq x y z
N MET A 1 -31.76 30.59 13.38
CA MET A 1 -32.33 31.47 14.44
C MET A 1 -33.52 30.74 15.03
N VAL A 2 -33.70 30.54 16.34
CA VAL A 2 -33.11 31.20 17.53
C VAL A 2 -32.67 30.17 18.61
N CYS A 3 -31.66 30.58 19.41
CA CYS A 3 -30.98 30.09 20.63
C CYS A 3 -31.24 28.74 21.35
N ALA A 4 -30.13 28.27 21.96
CA ALA A 4 -29.80 27.06 22.75
C ALA A 4 -30.34 27.04 24.21
N PRO A 5 -30.07 26.05 25.11
CA PRO A 5 -29.11 24.91 25.04
C PRO A 5 -29.74 23.52 25.47
N ASP A 6 -29.06 22.40 25.82
CA ASP A 6 -27.63 22.13 26.15
C ASP A 6 -27.17 20.63 26.00
N PHE A 7 -25.89 20.36 26.29
CA PHE A 7 -25.12 19.09 26.47
C PHE A 7 -25.73 17.68 26.19
N GLY A 8 -24.98 16.86 25.42
CA GLY A 8 -24.86 15.41 25.68
C GLY A 8 -24.44 14.50 24.51
N VAL A 9 -23.39 13.68 24.74
CA VAL A 9 -22.92 12.52 23.92
C VAL A 9 -22.13 12.83 22.64
N ILE A 10 -20.87 12.38 22.63
CA ILE A 10 -19.96 12.36 21.49
C ILE A 10 -20.16 11.03 20.74
N ASN A 11 -20.67 11.07 19.52
CA ASN A 11 -20.46 10.02 18.52
C ASN A 11 -19.76 10.67 17.33
N ALA A 12 -18.46 10.40 17.16
CA ALA A 12 -17.68 10.94 16.05
C ALA A 12 -17.92 10.07 14.79
N MET A 13 -19.06 10.28 14.13
CA MET A 13 -19.29 9.84 12.75
C MET A 13 -18.87 10.94 11.78
N THR A 14 -18.08 10.57 10.78
CA THR A 14 -17.56 11.47 9.75
C THR A 14 -18.71 11.92 8.82
N PRO A 15 -18.93 13.22 8.59
CA PRO A 15 -19.99 13.69 7.69
C PRO A 15 -19.54 13.75 6.21
N PRO A 16 -20.47 13.64 5.23
CA PRO A 16 -20.15 13.58 3.80
C PRO A 16 -19.71 14.94 3.20
N ALA A 17 -19.75 15.09 1.87
CA ALA A 17 -19.13 16.20 1.12
C ALA A 17 -20.15 17.07 0.36
N SER A 18 -19.94 18.41 0.32
CA SER A 18 -20.79 19.41 -0.37
C SER A 18 -20.17 19.96 -1.67
N LEU A 19 -21.00 20.34 -2.65
CA LEU A 19 -20.59 20.71 -4.01
C LEU A 19 -20.86 22.20 -4.34
N ILE A 20 -19.86 22.90 -4.86
CA ILE A 20 -19.93 24.35 -5.20
C ILE A 20 -19.32 24.61 -6.59
N ASP A 21 -19.98 25.43 -7.40
CA ASP A 21 -19.53 25.86 -8.74
C ASP A 21 -18.63 27.10 -8.67
N LEU A 22 -17.76 27.32 -9.66
CA LEU A 22 -16.95 28.54 -9.80
C LEU A 22 -17.15 29.14 -11.21
N GLY A 23 -17.50 30.42 -11.26
CA GLY A 23 -17.92 31.11 -12.48
C GLY A 23 -16.83 31.28 -13.55
N GLN A 24 -17.27 31.49 -14.80
CA GLN A 24 -16.42 31.69 -15.97
C GLN A 24 -15.79 33.10 -16.02
N GLU A 25 -14.58 33.20 -16.56
CA GLU A 25 -14.03 34.45 -17.12
C GLU A 25 -14.07 34.44 -18.67
N PRO A 26 -14.14 35.60 -19.35
CA PRO A 26 -14.34 35.71 -20.79
C PRO A 26 -13.04 35.76 -21.62
N GLU A 27 -13.12 35.33 -22.89
CA GLU A 27 -12.04 35.40 -23.88
C GLU A 27 -11.86 36.80 -24.49
N ALA A 28 -10.63 37.13 -24.90
CA ALA A 28 -10.33 38.20 -25.86
C ALA A 28 -9.00 37.93 -26.60
N ASP A 29 -9.00 38.09 -27.92
CA ASP A 29 -7.89 37.77 -28.83
C ASP A 29 -7.05 39.01 -29.26
N ASP A 30 -5.94 38.71 -29.95
CA ASP A 30 -5.12 39.56 -30.85
C ASP A 30 -3.97 40.49 -30.34
N ILE A 31 -2.75 39.89 -30.36
CA ILE A 31 -1.48 40.30 -31.02
C ILE A 31 -1.00 41.79 -30.97
N VAL A 32 0.22 42.02 -30.41
CA VAL A 32 1.43 42.63 -31.05
C VAL A 32 2.55 42.89 -30.00
N ARG A 33 3.83 42.71 -30.38
CA ARG A 33 5.08 43.04 -29.64
C ARG A 33 6.00 43.90 -30.54
N PRO A 34 7.11 44.51 -30.06
CA PRO A 34 7.55 44.84 -28.69
C PRO A 34 8.16 46.28 -28.54
N THR A 35 8.48 46.75 -27.32
CA THR A 35 9.74 47.50 -27.05
C THR A 35 10.06 47.65 -25.54
N LYS A 36 11.34 47.92 -25.23
CA LYS A 36 11.92 47.96 -23.87
C LYS A 36 11.52 49.19 -23.04
N ARG A 37 11.22 48.98 -21.75
CA ARG A 37 11.99 49.57 -20.63
C ARG A 37 11.68 48.87 -19.31
N ALA A 38 12.71 48.59 -18.52
CA ALA A 38 12.58 47.97 -17.20
C ALA A 38 12.31 49.04 -16.13
N ARG A 39 11.42 48.70 -15.19
CA ARG A 39 11.44 49.19 -13.81
C ARG A 39 11.21 48.01 -12.88
N VAL A 40 11.90 48.05 -11.74
CA VAL A 40 11.78 47.07 -10.67
C VAL A 40 10.76 47.62 -9.69
N ASP A 41 9.68 46.88 -9.49
CA ASP A 41 8.73 47.09 -8.39
C ASP A 41 8.53 45.75 -7.65
N GLN A 42 8.01 45.85 -6.43
CA GLN A 42 8.20 44.87 -5.36
C GLN A 42 7.40 43.57 -5.56
N PRO A 43 7.87 42.42 -5.04
CA PRO A 43 7.10 41.17 -5.13
C PRO A 43 5.85 41.25 -4.24
N GLU A 44 4.68 41.12 -4.86
CA GLU A 44 3.42 40.88 -4.16
C GLU A 44 3.46 39.51 -3.48
N GLU A 45 3.00 39.43 -2.23
CA GLU A 45 2.96 38.18 -1.46
C GLU A 45 1.89 37.23 -2.02
N GLN A 46 2.30 36.28 -2.87
CA GLN A 46 1.47 35.10 -3.18
C GLN A 46 1.40 34.19 -1.95
N ASN A 47 0.40 34.42 -1.10
CA ASN A 47 0.05 33.55 0.02
C ASN A 47 -0.70 32.30 -0.46
N ASP A 48 -0.04 31.46 -1.25
CA ASP A 48 -0.59 30.18 -1.73
C ASP A 48 -0.37 29.08 -0.67
N SER A 49 -1.20 29.09 0.37
CA SER A 49 -1.12 28.18 1.52
C SER A 49 -2.31 27.22 1.65
N THR A 50 -3.00 26.90 0.55
CA THR A 50 -3.96 25.77 0.52
C THR A 50 -3.26 24.46 0.19
N THR A 51 -2.81 23.75 1.22
CA THR A 51 -2.22 22.40 1.17
C THR A 51 -3.22 21.27 0.84
N THR A 52 -4.45 21.61 0.43
CA THR A 52 -5.52 20.66 0.12
C THR A 52 -5.65 20.47 -1.40
N LEU A 53 -5.44 19.23 -1.85
CA LEU A 53 -5.75 18.82 -3.22
C LEU A 53 -7.24 19.08 -3.50
N ARG A 54 -7.53 19.86 -4.55
CA ARG A 54 -8.91 20.14 -4.97
C ARG A 54 -9.48 18.88 -5.64
N HIS A 55 -10.69 18.46 -5.25
CA HIS A 55 -11.35 17.33 -5.89
C HIS A 55 -11.55 17.61 -7.39
N PRO A 56 -11.33 16.64 -8.30
CA PRO A 56 -11.42 16.87 -9.75
C PRO A 56 -12.76 17.44 -10.24
N LEU A 57 -13.85 17.14 -9.53
CA LEU A 57 -15.21 17.64 -9.80
C LEU A 57 -15.64 18.85 -8.94
N GLY A 58 -14.72 19.49 -8.21
CA GLY A 58 -15.04 20.66 -7.36
C GLY A 58 -15.77 20.36 -6.04
N VAL A 59 -15.97 19.07 -5.71
CA VAL A 59 -16.51 18.61 -4.42
C VAL A 59 -15.62 19.11 -3.27
N ARG A 60 -16.24 19.55 -2.16
CA ARG A 60 -15.60 20.00 -0.91
C ARG A 60 -16.21 19.23 0.27
N PRO A 61 -15.61 19.18 1.48
CA PRO A 61 -16.28 18.62 2.66
C PRO A 61 -17.64 19.29 2.98
N SER A 62 -18.56 18.62 3.70
CA SER A 62 -19.89 19.18 4.05
C SER A 62 -19.80 20.46 4.89
N GLY A 63 -18.75 20.61 5.70
CA GLY A 63 -18.51 21.85 6.47
C GLY A 63 -18.42 23.11 5.61
N ASN A 64 -18.08 22.99 4.31
CA ASN A 64 -18.08 24.11 3.37
C ASN A 64 -19.48 24.62 3.03
N ALA A 65 -20.55 23.82 3.21
CA ALA A 65 -21.93 24.25 2.98
C ALA A 65 -22.37 25.41 3.90
N LEU A 66 -21.72 25.57 5.06
CA LEU A 66 -21.97 26.69 5.99
C LEU A 66 -21.54 28.06 5.42
N LEU A 67 -20.66 28.06 4.41
CA LEU A 67 -20.07 29.25 3.80
C LEU A 67 -20.33 29.30 2.28
N ALA A 68 -21.26 28.47 1.79
CA ALA A 68 -21.58 28.34 0.37
C ALA A 68 -22.84 29.14 0.02
N ASP A 69 -22.74 30.04 -0.96
CA ASP A 69 -23.90 30.77 -1.48
C ASP A 69 -24.83 29.90 -2.34
N THR A 70 -24.33 28.76 -2.84
CA THR A 70 -25.06 27.80 -3.69
C THR A 70 -24.61 26.37 -3.44
N ASN A 71 -25.56 25.43 -3.51
CA ASN A 71 -25.32 24.00 -3.49
C ASN A 71 -25.76 23.39 -4.83
N VAL A 72 -24.86 22.71 -5.54
CA VAL A 72 -25.22 22.15 -6.86
C VAL A 72 -26.32 21.08 -6.77
N LYS A 73 -26.50 20.45 -5.60
CA LYS A 73 -27.54 19.44 -5.34
C LYS A 73 -28.95 19.97 -5.60
N ASP A 74 -29.20 21.26 -5.42
CA ASP A 74 -30.51 21.86 -5.68
C ASP A 74 -30.92 21.73 -7.17
N ALA A 75 -29.95 21.57 -8.07
CA ALA A 75 -30.15 21.28 -9.49
C ALA A 75 -30.34 19.77 -9.81
N ALA A 76 -30.46 18.90 -8.80
CA ALA A 76 -30.75 17.46 -8.98
C ALA A 76 -32.24 17.14 -9.22
N GLY A 77 -33.11 18.16 -9.29
CA GLY A 77 -34.54 17.99 -9.48
C GLY A 77 -35.17 17.24 -8.30
N GLY A 78 -35.96 16.19 -8.58
CA GLY A 78 -36.59 15.38 -7.53
C GLY A 78 -35.62 14.72 -6.55
N PHE A 79 -34.37 14.45 -6.97
CA PHE A 79 -33.34 13.90 -6.10
C PHE A 79 -32.83 14.88 -5.05
N ALA A 80 -33.00 16.20 -5.25
CA ALA A 80 -32.56 17.22 -4.29
C ALA A 80 -33.25 17.06 -2.91
N ILE A 81 -34.44 16.46 -2.88
CA ILE A 81 -35.24 16.20 -1.68
C ILE A 81 -34.66 15.07 -0.82
N LEU A 82 -33.93 14.13 -1.43
CA LEU A 82 -33.37 12.97 -0.73
C LEU A 82 -32.07 13.36 0.02
N PRO A 83 -31.83 12.86 1.24
CA PRO A 83 -30.50 12.88 1.86
C PRO A 83 -29.43 12.24 0.97
N ASP A 84 -28.18 12.68 1.11
CA ASP A 84 -27.07 12.20 0.26
C ASP A 84 -26.86 10.68 0.40
N GLU A 85 -27.11 10.16 1.59
CA GLU A 85 -27.05 8.74 1.95
C GLU A 85 -28.12 7.92 1.21
N LEU A 86 -29.34 8.46 1.07
CA LEU A 86 -30.40 7.78 0.31
C LEU A 86 -30.17 7.87 -1.20
N ILE A 87 -29.47 8.90 -1.68
CA ILE A 87 -28.98 8.95 -3.06
C ILE A 87 -27.92 7.88 -3.27
N ALA A 88 -26.92 7.76 -2.39
CA ALA A 88 -25.87 6.74 -2.49
C ALA A 88 -26.43 5.31 -2.53
N ILE A 89 -27.28 4.94 -1.57
CA ILE A 89 -27.95 3.62 -1.51
C ILE A 89 -28.78 3.34 -2.77
N LEU A 90 -29.46 4.35 -3.32
CA LEU A 90 -30.20 4.20 -4.57
C LEU A 90 -29.25 3.95 -5.74
N LEU A 91 -28.12 4.66 -5.81
CA LEU A 91 -27.13 4.48 -6.87
C LEU A 91 -26.46 3.11 -6.80
N GLU A 92 -26.17 2.58 -5.61
CA GLU A 92 -25.62 1.22 -5.42
C GLU A 92 -26.49 0.12 -6.05
N SER A 93 -27.80 0.35 -6.18
CA SER A 93 -28.73 -0.59 -6.83
C SER A 93 -28.73 -0.55 -8.36
N LEU A 94 -27.94 0.34 -8.99
CA LEU A 94 -27.94 0.59 -10.43
C LEU A 94 -26.71 0.01 -11.13
N ASP A 95 -26.92 -0.57 -12.31
CA ASP A 95 -25.83 -1.03 -13.17
C ASP A 95 -24.98 0.13 -13.72
N ALA A 96 -23.73 -0.16 -14.10
CA ALA A 96 -22.82 0.82 -14.70
C ALA A 96 -23.44 1.61 -15.88
N PRO A 97 -24.17 0.98 -16.83
CA PRO A 97 -24.93 1.71 -17.85
C PRO A 97 -25.99 2.67 -17.31
N ALA A 98 -26.73 2.32 -16.26
CA ALA A 98 -27.75 3.16 -15.63
C ALA A 98 -27.12 4.33 -14.88
N LEU A 99 -26.01 4.10 -14.18
CA LEU A 99 -25.23 5.16 -13.54
C LEU A 99 -24.70 6.17 -14.55
N LEU A 100 -24.13 5.72 -15.68
CA LEU A 100 -23.68 6.61 -16.75
C LEU A 100 -24.83 7.43 -17.35
N ARG A 101 -26.00 6.83 -17.55
CA ARG A 101 -27.21 7.55 -18.03
C ARG A 101 -27.69 8.58 -17.02
N LEU A 102 -27.77 8.22 -15.73
CA LEU A 102 -28.25 9.10 -14.66
C LEU A 102 -27.26 10.25 -14.39
N GLY A 103 -25.96 9.97 -14.37
CA GLY A 103 -24.89 10.97 -14.29
C GLY A 103 -24.80 11.89 -15.49
N GLY A 104 -25.41 11.52 -16.62
CA GLY A 104 -25.57 12.39 -17.78
C GLY A 104 -26.67 13.46 -17.64
N THR A 105 -27.51 13.40 -16.59
CA THR A 105 -28.71 14.26 -16.49
C THR A 105 -28.46 15.64 -15.89
N CYS A 106 -27.57 15.78 -14.89
CA CYS A 106 -27.18 17.08 -14.33
C CYS A 106 -25.84 17.03 -13.59
N LYS A 107 -25.21 18.19 -13.34
CA LYS A 107 -23.91 18.29 -12.62
C LYS A 107 -23.91 17.60 -11.25
N ALA A 108 -25.00 17.68 -10.49
CA ALA A 108 -25.10 17.07 -9.17
C ALA A 108 -25.07 15.55 -9.25
N LEU A 109 -25.96 14.97 -10.06
CA LEU A 109 -26.01 13.52 -10.25
C LEU A 109 -24.73 13.02 -10.91
N HIS A 110 -24.09 13.81 -11.79
CA HIS A 110 -22.77 13.48 -12.34
C HIS A 110 -21.69 13.28 -11.27
N ALA A 111 -21.72 14.09 -10.19
CA ALA A 111 -20.79 13.95 -9.07
C ALA A 111 -21.15 12.74 -8.19
N PHE A 112 -22.43 12.57 -7.82
CA PHE A 112 -22.86 11.40 -7.05
C PHE A 112 -22.58 10.07 -7.78
N THR A 113 -22.93 9.97 -9.07
CA THR A 113 -22.66 8.77 -9.89
C THR A 113 -21.19 8.62 -10.26
N ARG A 114 -20.29 9.48 -9.78
CA ARG A 114 -18.82 9.33 -9.89
C ARG A 114 -18.14 9.26 -8.52
N ASN A 115 -18.89 9.03 -7.45
CA ASN A 115 -18.31 8.62 -6.17
C ASN A 115 -17.49 7.33 -6.40
N GLU A 116 -16.23 7.30 -5.95
CA GLU A 116 -15.35 6.16 -6.14
C GLU A 116 -15.87 4.88 -5.49
N GLU A 117 -16.52 5.00 -4.32
CA GLU A 117 -17.06 3.88 -3.53
C GLU A 117 -18.14 3.11 -4.31
N LEU A 118 -19.01 3.84 -5.02
CA LEU A 118 -20.04 3.28 -5.90
C LEU A 118 -19.47 2.40 -7.02
N TRP A 119 -18.43 2.90 -7.71
CA TRP A 119 -17.77 2.15 -8.77
C TRP A 119 -16.92 1.01 -8.22
N ARG A 120 -16.27 1.22 -7.08
CA ARG A 120 -15.46 0.23 -6.35
C ARG A 120 -16.28 -1.03 -6.11
N THR A 121 -17.47 -0.91 -5.52
CA THR A 121 -18.41 -2.04 -5.30
C THR A 121 -18.81 -2.75 -6.59
N LEU A 122 -19.21 -1.99 -7.63
CA LEU A 122 -19.61 -2.57 -8.91
C LEU A 122 -18.47 -3.32 -9.64
N PHE A 123 -17.22 -2.90 -9.45
CA PHE A 123 -16.06 -3.59 -10.01
C PHE A 123 -15.53 -4.73 -9.13
N THR A 124 -15.83 -4.77 -7.82
CA THR A 124 -15.48 -5.89 -6.93
C THR A 124 -16.49 -7.04 -6.98
N ASP A 125 -17.73 -6.83 -7.41
CA ASP A 125 -18.76 -7.89 -7.46
C ASP A 125 -18.41 -9.06 -8.40
N ASP A 126 -17.68 -8.80 -9.49
CA ASP A 126 -17.10 -9.82 -10.37
C ASP A 126 -16.08 -10.74 -9.65
N TRP A 127 -15.66 -10.39 -8.44
CA TRP A 127 -14.66 -11.08 -7.61
C TRP A 127 -15.25 -11.62 -6.30
N SER A 128 -16.46 -12.19 -6.33
CA SER A 128 -17.03 -12.94 -5.19
C SER A 128 -16.59 -14.41 -5.14
N VAL A 129 -16.62 -15.04 -3.95
CA VAL A 129 -16.29 -16.47 -3.78
C VAL A 129 -17.23 -17.36 -4.60
N ASP A 130 -18.52 -17.03 -4.66
CA ASP A 130 -19.52 -17.82 -5.37
C ASP A 130 -19.37 -17.71 -6.91
N GLU A 131 -18.97 -16.55 -7.43
CA GLU A 131 -18.68 -16.38 -8.86
C GLU A 131 -17.32 -17.01 -9.27
N LEU A 132 -16.32 -16.98 -8.38
CA LEU A 132 -15.11 -17.77 -8.55
C LEU A 132 -15.41 -19.29 -8.49
N LEU A 133 -16.33 -19.73 -7.62
CA LEU A 133 -16.76 -21.12 -7.53
C LEU A 133 -17.58 -21.58 -8.74
N SER A 134 -18.35 -20.67 -9.34
CA SER A 134 -19.06 -20.88 -10.61
C SER A 134 -18.08 -21.14 -11.76
N ARG A 135 -17.07 -20.26 -11.92
CA ARG A 135 -16.13 -20.29 -13.06
C ARG A 135 -14.94 -21.23 -12.91
N TYR A 136 -14.44 -21.44 -11.70
CA TYR A 136 -13.16 -22.10 -11.42
C TYR A 136 -13.26 -23.28 -10.42
N ARG A 137 -14.46 -23.87 -10.29
CA ARG A 137 -14.81 -24.98 -9.37
C ARG A 137 -13.74 -26.06 -9.19
N ASP A 138 -13.20 -26.53 -10.32
CA ASP A 138 -12.33 -27.69 -10.44
C ASP A 138 -10.87 -27.28 -10.75
N VAL A 139 -10.55 -25.98 -10.61
CA VAL A 139 -9.18 -25.48 -10.73
C VAL A 139 -8.47 -25.64 -9.39
N LYS A 140 -7.26 -26.21 -9.43
CA LYS A 140 -6.45 -26.43 -8.23
C LYS A 140 -5.70 -25.19 -7.79
N PHE A 141 -5.98 -24.71 -6.59
CA PHE A 141 -5.25 -23.62 -5.96
C PHE A 141 -4.42 -24.09 -4.77
N ARG A 142 -3.31 -23.40 -4.57
CA ARG A 142 -2.36 -23.59 -3.48
C ARG A 142 -2.90 -22.92 -2.21
N ALA A 143 -3.21 -23.72 -1.21
CA ALA A 143 -3.50 -23.26 0.15
C ALA A 143 -2.45 -23.82 1.10
N GLU A 144 -1.50 -22.96 1.50
CA GLU A 144 -0.31 -23.32 2.29
C GLU A 144 0.39 -24.62 1.81
N ALA A 145 0.20 -25.73 2.51
CA ALA A 145 0.83 -27.01 2.21
C ALA A 145 0.17 -27.81 1.07
N VAL A 146 -1.10 -27.52 0.73
CA VAL A 146 -1.93 -28.35 -0.17
C VAL A 146 -2.28 -27.66 -1.49
N ASP A 147 -2.52 -28.46 -2.55
CA ASP A 147 -3.15 -28.02 -3.79
C ASP A 147 -4.54 -28.69 -3.93
N TRP A 148 -5.61 -27.92 -3.71
CA TRP A 148 -6.99 -28.41 -3.72
C TRP A 148 -7.82 -27.73 -4.81
N ASP A 149 -8.80 -28.46 -5.34
CA ASP A 149 -9.83 -27.88 -6.22
C ASP A 149 -10.56 -26.76 -5.46
N PHE A 150 -10.85 -25.64 -6.12
CA PHE A 150 -11.42 -24.46 -5.45
C PHE A 150 -12.70 -24.79 -4.68
N SER A 151 -13.54 -25.67 -5.21
CA SER A 151 -14.73 -26.20 -4.52
C SER A 151 -14.44 -26.93 -3.20
N THR A 152 -13.35 -27.69 -3.13
CA THR A 152 -12.90 -28.34 -1.90
C THR A 152 -12.41 -27.30 -0.89
N TYR A 153 -11.65 -26.30 -1.34
CA TYR A 153 -11.19 -25.21 -0.49
C TYR A 153 -12.35 -24.37 0.06
N VAL A 154 -13.32 -23.98 -0.77
CA VAL A 154 -14.51 -23.21 -0.33
C VAL A 154 -15.37 -24.03 0.65
N ASN A 155 -15.52 -25.34 0.42
CA ASN A 155 -16.23 -26.20 1.37
C ASN A 155 -15.52 -26.29 2.72
N TYR A 156 -14.18 -26.38 2.75
CA TYR A 156 -13.40 -26.28 3.99
C TYR A 156 -13.56 -24.89 4.63
N MET A 157 -13.38 -23.82 3.86
CA MET A 157 -13.43 -22.43 4.32
C MET A 157 -14.75 -22.08 5.02
N ARG A 158 -15.88 -22.56 4.50
CA ARG A 158 -17.23 -22.27 5.03
C ARG A 158 -17.69 -23.24 6.14
N ASN A 159 -16.95 -24.31 6.43
CA ASN A 159 -17.33 -25.34 7.42
C ASN A 159 -16.25 -25.65 8.49
N ASN A 160 -15.11 -24.96 8.49
CA ASN A 160 -14.07 -25.15 9.52
C ASN A 160 -14.36 -24.32 10.79
N SER A 161 -13.73 -24.73 11.89
CA SER A 161 -13.68 -23.98 13.14
C SER A 161 -12.24 -23.88 13.66
N ASP A 162 -11.27 -23.85 12.75
CA ASP A 162 -9.85 -23.92 13.09
C ASP A 162 -9.38 -22.59 13.71
N GLU A 163 -8.41 -22.66 14.61
CA GLU A 163 -7.81 -21.48 15.25
C GLU A 163 -6.98 -20.66 14.25
N SER A 164 -6.17 -21.34 13.44
CA SER A 164 -5.47 -20.80 12.26
C SER A 164 -5.92 -21.59 11.01
N PRO A 165 -6.99 -21.18 10.31
CA PRO A 165 -7.49 -21.88 9.12
C PRO A 165 -6.54 -21.77 7.91
N LEU A 166 -6.53 -22.81 7.06
CA LEU A 166 -5.71 -22.85 5.84
C LEU A 166 -5.99 -21.65 4.92
N TYR A 167 -4.93 -20.96 4.51
CA TYR A 167 -4.98 -19.75 3.70
C TYR A 167 -4.62 -20.03 2.23
N LEU A 168 -5.52 -19.75 1.30
CA LEU A 168 -5.24 -19.83 -0.14
C LEU A 168 -4.33 -18.68 -0.54
N PHE A 169 -3.15 -19.01 -1.07
CA PHE A 169 -2.10 -18.06 -1.42
C PHE A 169 -1.38 -18.53 -2.71
N ASP A 170 -2.03 -18.29 -3.86
CA ASP A 170 -1.62 -18.91 -5.13
C ASP A 170 -0.92 -17.94 -6.08
N ARG A 171 0.36 -18.21 -6.35
CA ARG A 171 1.23 -17.43 -7.23
C ARG A 171 0.98 -17.59 -8.73
N ALA A 172 0.31 -18.67 -9.12
CA ALA A 172 0.07 -19.09 -10.50
C ALA A 172 -1.42 -18.98 -10.88
N PHE A 173 -2.21 -18.28 -10.05
CA PHE A 173 -3.65 -18.10 -10.24
C PHE A 173 -3.99 -17.56 -11.64
N ALA A 174 -3.21 -16.59 -12.13
CA ALA A 174 -3.43 -15.96 -13.42
C ALA A 174 -3.33 -16.95 -14.58
N GLU A 175 -2.31 -17.81 -14.58
CA GLU A 175 -2.11 -18.85 -15.58
C GLU A 175 -3.18 -19.94 -15.46
N LYS A 176 -3.54 -20.34 -14.23
CA LYS A 176 -4.56 -21.35 -13.93
C LYS A 176 -5.97 -20.91 -14.36
N MET A 177 -6.32 -19.65 -14.07
CA MET A 177 -7.60 -19.01 -14.42
C MET A 177 -7.62 -18.42 -15.83
N LYS A 178 -6.48 -18.45 -16.55
CA LYS A 178 -6.27 -17.89 -17.90
C LYS A 178 -6.58 -16.40 -18.00
N LEU A 179 -6.23 -15.64 -16.96
CA LEU A 179 -6.46 -14.19 -16.89
C LEU A 179 -5.42 -13.42 -17.71
N HIS A 180 -5.88 -12.48 -18.52
CA HIS A 180 -5.03 -11.44 -19.07
C HIS A 180 -4.80 -10.34 -18.03
N ILE A 181 -3.53 -10.05 -17.74
CA ILE A 181 -3.11 -9.03 -16.79
C ILE A 181 -1.94 -8.27 -17.43
N PRO A 182 -2.08 -6.96 -17.71
CA PRO A 182 -1.00 -6.14 -18.23
C PRO A 182 0.13 -5.99 -17.21
N ASN A 183 1.34 -5.80 -17.73
CA ASN A 183 2.51 -5.45 -16.93
C ASN A 183 2.48 -3.96 -16.50
N SER A 184 3.37 -3.56 -15.59
CA SER A 184 3.48 -2.17 -15.11
C SER A 184 3.71 -1.14 -16.25
N SER A 185 4.32 -1.55 -17.36
CA SER A 185 4.56 -0.66 -18.52
C SER A 185 3.29 -0.36 -19.31
N SER A 186 2.30 -1.27 -19.35
CA SER A 186 1.05 -1.09 -20.09
C SER A 186 -0.19 -0.85 -19.21
N ALA A 187 -0.06 -0.93 -17.88
CA ALA A 187 -1.15 -0.70 -16.92
C ALA A 187 -1.87 0.65 -17.14
N HIS A 188 -1.12 1.72 -17.41
CA HIS A 188 -1.66 3.07 -17.64
C HIS A 188 -2.60 3.18 -18.87
N VAL A 189 -2.56 2.21 -19.79
CA VAL A 189 -3.44 2.18 -20.97
C VAL A 189 -4.86 1.73 -20.60
N TYR A 190 -5.02 1.01 -19.49
CA TYR A 190 -6.32 0.50 -19.00
C TYR A 190 -7.04 1.49 -18.09
N GLU A 191 -6.31 2.47 -17.54
CA GLU A 191 -6.86 3.60 -16.78
C GLU A 191 -7.46 4.71 -17.68
N GLN A 192 -7.04 4.77 -18.95
CA GLN A 192 -7.51 5.79 -19.88
C GLN A 192 -8.94 5.49 -20.36
N SER A 193 -9.83 6.49 -20.22
CA SER A 193 -11.22 6.44 -20.70
C SER A 193 -11.37 6.17 -22.21
N SER A 194 -10.31 6.39 -22.98
CA SER A 194 -10.20 6.12 -24.41
C SER A 194 -9.30 4.90 -24.73
N LYS A 195 -9.51 3.78 -24.02
CA LYS A 195 -8.87 2.49 -24.31
C LYS A 195 -9.03 2.12 -25.80
N PRO A 196 -7.94 1.87 -26.56
CA PRO A 196 -8.03 1.35 -27.92
C PRO A 196 -8.91 0.08 -28.01
N ALA A 197 -9.90 0.09 -28.91
CA ALA A 197 -10.89 -0.98 -29.05
C ALA A 197 -10.32 -2.38 -29.37
N ASN A 198 -9.06 -2.45 -29.81
CA ASN A 198 -8.36 -3.69 -30.15
C ASN A 198 -7.57 -4.29 -28.96
N LEU A 199 -7.58 -3.64 -27.79
CA LEU A 199 -6.91 -4.18 -26.60
C LEU A 199 -7.80 -5.22 -25.91
N PRO A 200 -7.26 -6.40 -25.54
CA PRO A 200 -8.00 -7.38 -24.75
C PRO A 200 -8.45 -6.78 -23.42
N ASP A 201 -9.49 -7.36 -22.81
CA ASP A 201 -9.90 -7.00 -21.46
C ASP A 201 -8.96 -7.60 -20.43
N ALA A 202 -8.60 -6.80 -19.43
CA ALA A 202 -7.73 -7.18 -18.34
C ALA A 202 -8.57 -7.54 -17.12
N ALA A 203 -8.22 -8.63 -16.43
CA ALA A 203 -8.90 -9.02 -15.20
C ALA A 203 -8.67 -8.01 -14.06
N TYR A 204 -7.50 -7.36 -14.06
CA TYR A 204 -7.11 -6.18 -13.30
C TYR A 204 -5.79 -5.64 -13.86
N TRP A 205 -5.31 -4.48 -13.41
CA TRP A 205 -3.97 -3.96 -13.72
C TRP A 205 -3.26 -3.44 -12.45
N PRO A 206 -1.91 -3.41 -12.42
CA PRO A 206 -1.17 -2.81 -11.30
C PRO A 206 -1.52 -1.32 -11.06
N PRO A 207 -1.57 -0.83 -9.81
CA PRO A 207 -1.91 0.55 -9.49
C PRO A 207 -0.94 1.55 -10.12
N THR A 208 -1.49 2.52 -10.85
CA THR A 208 -0.77 3.56 -11.60
C THR A 208 -0.43 4.79 -10.75
N CYS A 209 -1.10 4.98 -9.61
CA CYS A 209 -0.79 6.03 -8.61
C CYS A 209 0.65 5.94 -8.07
N PHE A 210 1.19 4.71 -8.07
CA PHE A 210 2.60 4.36 -7.93
C PHE A 210 3.60 5.11 -8.86
N GLY A 211 3.13 5.54 -10.05
CA GLY A 211 3.90 6.04 -11.19
C GLY A 211 3.72 5.20 -12.47
N GLN A 212 4.37 5.59 -13.57
CA GLN A 212 4.50 4.75 -14.76
C GLN A 212 5.79 3.92 -14.69
N ASP A 213 5.77 2.68 -15.20
CA ASP A 213 6.92 1.76 -15.22
C ASP A 213 7.65 1.67 -13.87
N GLN A 214 6.89 1.30 -12.84
CA GLN A 214 7.38 1.29 -11.46
C GLN A 214 8.12 0.01 -11.13
N ASP A 215 7.64 -1.12 -11.63
CA ASP A 215 8.15 -2.44 -11.24
C ASP A 215 9.41 -2.80 -12.02
N LEU A 216 10.57 -2.47 -11.48
CA LEU A 216 11.83 -2.73 -12.15
C LEU A 216 12.13 -4.22 -12.33
N PHE A 217 11.57 -5.15 -11.53
CA PHE A 217 11.75 -6.58 -11.79
C PHE A 217 11.07 -7.05 -13.09
N SER A 218 10.23 -6.23 -13.73
CA SER A 218 9.71 -6.52 -15.07
C SER A 218 10.80 -6.69 -16.14
N VAL A 219 11.98 -6.07 -16.01
CA VAL A 219 13.09 -6.20 -16.99
C VAL A 219 13.68 -7.61 -17.06
N LEU A 220 13.46 -8.43 -16.02
CA LEU A 220 13.87 -9.83 -15.97
C LEU A 220 13.00 -10.73 -16.87
N GLY A 221 11.82 -10.25 -17.29
CA GLY A 221 10.87 -11.01 -18.11
C GLY A 221 10.42 -12.29 -17.40
N SER A 222 10.49 -13.42 -18.08
CA SER A 222 10.13 -14.74 -17.52
C SER A 222 11.07 -15.25 -16.42
N LYS A 223 12.24 -14.63 -16.23
CA LYS A 223 13.19 -14.96 -15.14
C LYS A 223 12.97 -14.17 -13.86
N ARG A 224 11.94 -13.31 -13.79
CA ARG A 224 11.59 -12.56 -12.58
C ARG A 224 11.19 -13.52 -11.45
N PRO A 225 11.33 -13.12 -10.17
CA PRO A 225 10.78 -13.90 -9.09
C PRO A 225 9.24 -13.91 -9.13
N ASP A 226 8.64 -14.89 -8.45
CA ASP A 226 7.21 -14.87 -8.15
C ASP A 226 6.84 -13.56 -7.43
N HIS A 227 5.75 -12.93 -7.88
CA HIS A 227 5.51 -11.50 -7.63
C HIS A 227 4.03 -11.11 -7.54
N ARG A 228 3.10 -12.06 -7.73
CA ARG A 228 1.66 -11.82 -7.69
C ARG A 228 0.97 -13.03 -7.10
N TRP A 229 -0.03 -12.81 -6.24
CA TRP A 229 -0.78 -13.89 -5.60
C TRP A 229 -2.26 -13.55 -5.52
N LEU A 230 -3.09 -14.56 -5.77
CA LEU A 230 -4.48 -14.57 -5.33
C LEU A 230 -4.52 -15.06 -3.89
N ILE A 231 -5.20 -14.27 -3.05
CA ILE A 231 -5.41 -14.53 -1.65
C ILE A 231 -6.89 -14.80 -1.44
N VAL A 232 -7.24 -15.94 -0.85
CA VAL A 232 -8.61 -16.22 -0.37
C VAL A 232 -8.52 -16.86 1.01
N GLY A 233 -9.38 -16.48 1.96
CA GLY A 233 -9.43 -17.16 3.24
C GLY A 233 -10.61 -16.75 4.12
N PRO A 234 -10.98 -17.59 5.11
CA PRO A 234 -11.98 -17.26 6.10
C PRO A 234 -11.47 -16.23 7.10
N ALA A 235 -12.38 -15.74 7.95
CA ALA A 235 -12.03 -15.11 9.20
C ALA A 235 -11.03 -15.97 10.01
N ARG A 236 -10.10 -15.32 10.72
CA ARG A 236 -8.97 -15.92 11.49
C ARG A 236 -7.76 -16.37 10.68
N SER A 237 -7.87 -16.61 9.36
CA SER A 237 -6.68 -16.89 8.55
C SER A 237 -5.89 -15.61 8.24
N GLY A 238 -4.63 -15.73 7.83
CA GLY A 238 -3.79 -14.56 7.59
C GLY A 238 -2.31 -14.88 7.45
N SER A 239 -1.45 -13.91 7.71
CA SER A 239 0.01 -14.10 7.78
C SER A 239 0.57 -13.50 9.08
N THR A 240 1.47 -14.26 9.73
CA THR A 240 2.26 -13.80 10.89
C THR A 240 3.26 -12.72 10.48
N PHE A 241 4.02 -12.18 11.45
CA PHE A 241 5.00 -11.14 11.14
C PHE A 241 6.08 -11.59 10.16
N HIS A 242 6.17 -10.89 9.04
CA HIS A 242 7.21 -11.09 8.03
C HIS A 242 7.60 -9.75 7.38
N LYS A 243 8.68 -9.78 6.61
CA LYS A 243 9.09 -8.72 5.68
C LYS A 243 8.99 -9.29 4.27
N ASP A 244 8.61 -8.46 3.30
CA ASP A 244 8.57 -8.89 1.90
C ASP A 244 9.95 -9.36 1.39
N PRO A 245 10.00 -10.43 0.58
CA PRO A 245 11.25 -10.99 0.09
C PRO A 245 11.99 -10.02 -0.84
N ASN A 246 13.31 -10.25 -0.97
CA ASN A 246 14.18 -9.55 -1.92
C ASN A 246 14.20 -8.01 -1.76
N CYS A 247 13.86 -7.49 -0.57
CA CYS A 247 13.69 -6.06 -0.28
C CYS A 247 12.66 -5.37 -1.21
N THR A 248 11.66 -6.11 -1.70
CA THR A 248 10.56 -5.54 -2.51
C THR A 248 9.60 -4.73 -1.65
N SER A 249 8.90 -3.76 -2.27
CA SER A 249 7.65 -3.21 -1.72
C SER A 249 6.49 -4.04 -2.26
N ALA A 250 5.34 -4.00 -1.60
CA ALA A 250 4.12 -4.64 -2.08
C ALA A 250 2.91 -3.70 -2.09
N TRP A 251 1.88 -4.09 -2.82
CA TRP A 251 0.52 -3.57 -2.65
C TRP A 251 -0.45 -4.73 -2.48
N ASN A 252 -1.46 -4.55 -1.64
CA ASN A 252 -2.52 -5.52 -1.36
C ASN A 252 -3.88 -4.87 -1.56
N ALA A 253 -4.61 -5.29 -2.61
CA ALA A 253 -5.95 -4.83 -2.92
C ALA A 253 -6.97 -5.83 -2.35
N VAL A 254 -7.77 -5.41 -1.39
CA VAL A 254 -8.86 -6.22 -0.84
C VAL A 254 -10.03 -6.14 -1.80
N LEU A 255 -10.49 -7.28 -2.32
CA LEU A 255 -11.59 -7.35 -3.30
C LEU A 255 -12.92 -7.69 -2.65
N LYS A 256 -12.91 -8.50 -1.58
CA LYS A 256 -14.07 -8.79 -0.73
C LYS A 256 -13.60 -9.00 0.71
N GLY A 257 -14.48 -8.71 1.68
CA GLY A 257 -14.19 -8.87 3.11
C GLY A 257 -13.30 -7.75 3.67
N SER A 258 -12.72 -7.98 4.86
CA SER A 258 -11.86 -7.00 5.52
C SER A 258 -10.64 -7.63 6.21
N LYS A 259 -9.53 -6.89 6.24
CA LYS A 259 -8.26 -7.34 6.81
C LYS A 259 -7.76 -6.37 7.88
N TYR A 260 -7.50 -6.86 9.09
CA TYR A 260 -6.72 -6.12 10.08
C TYR A 260 -5.24 -6.23 9.76
N TRP A 261 -4.53 -5.11 9.86
CA TRP A 261 -3.09 -5.00 9.66
C TRP A 261 -2.44 -4.38 10.88
N ILE A 262 -1.25 -4.86 11.23
CA ILE A 262 -0.31 -4.18 12.13
C ILE A 262 1.10 -4.25 11.55
N MET A 263 1.81 -3.12 11.58
CA MET A 263 3.05 -2.92 10.85
C MET A 263 4.08 -2.10 11.65
N PHE A 264 5.36 -2.42 11.46
CA PHE A 264 6.51 -1.78 12.07
C PHE A 264 7.63 -1.57 11.05
N GLN A 265 8.28 -0.40 11.10
CA GLN A 265 9.45 -0.12 10.28
C GLN A 265 10.67 -0.89 10.80
N SER A 266 11.32 -1.69 9.95
CA SER A 266 12.63 -2.27 10.29
C SER A 266 13.75 -1.23 10.11
N SER A 267 14.64 -1.14 11.09
CA SER A 267 15.87 -0.33 11.04
C SER A 267 16.93 -0.99 11.95
N PRO A 268 18.24 -0.88 11.68
CA PRO A 268 19.27 -1.30 12.65
C PRO A 268 19.17 -0.63 14.03
N THR A 269 18.44 0.48 14.14
CA THR A 269 18.24 1.25 15.37
C THR A 269 16.86 1.06 16.00
N LEU A 270 16.01 0.19 15.44
CA LEU A 270 14.66 -0.08 15.96
C LEU A 270 14.55 -1.57 16.30
N PRO A 271 13.94 -1.94 17.43
CA PRO A 271 13.69 -3.34 17.73
C PRO A 271 12.70 -3.95 16.71
N PRO A 272 12.72 -5.28 16.52
CA PRO A 272 11.63 -5.99 15.85
C PRO A 272 10.29 -5.82 16.60
N PRO A 273 9.16 -6.19 16.00
CA PRO A 273 7.86 -6.18 16.68
C PRO A 273 7.89 -7.01 17.98
N PRO A 274 7.11 -6.66 19.02
CA PRO A 274 7.00 -7.48 20.23
C PRO A 274 6.68 -8.95 19.93
N GLY A 275 7.38 -9.85 20.61
CA GLY A 275 7.31 -11.30 20.38
C GLY A 275 8.10 -11.81 19.16
N VAL A 276 8.64 -10.94 18.30
CA VAL A 276 9.52 -11.32 17.18
C VAL A 276 10.97 -11.10 17.59
N PHE A 277 11.79 -12.14 17.49
CA PHE A 277 13.23 -12.10 17.75
C PHE A 277 13.97 -12.47 16.47
N VAL A 278 15.07 -11.76 16.18
CA VAL A 278 15.89 -12.00 15.00
C VAL A 278 17.35 -12.17 15.39
N SER A 279 18.06 -13.04 14.68
CA SER A 279 19.52 -13.15 14.78
C SER A 279 20.20 -11.86 14.28
N GLU A 280 21.48 -11.67 14.63
CA GLU A 280 22.25 -10.47 14.29
C GLU A 280 22.39 -10.25 12.77
N ASP A 281 22.54 -11.32 12.01
CA ASP A 281 22.56 -11.36 10.54
C ASP A 281 21.15 -11.35 9.90
N GLN A 282 20.10 -11.48 10.72
CA GLN A 282 18.69 -11.64 10.35
C GLN A 282 18.40 -12.87 9.47
N SER A 283 19.21 -13.94 9.57
CA SER A 283 18.93 -15.23 8.90
C SER A 283 17.90 -16.08 9.65
N GLU A 284 17.86 -15.99 10.97
CA GLU A 284 16.91 -16.70 11.83
C GLU A 284 15.88 -15.72 12.43
N VAL A 285 14.61 -16.15 12.46
CA VAL A 285 13.49 -15.40 13.02
C VAL A 285 12.69 -16.34 13.93
N THR A 286 12.57 -15.98 15.21
CA THR A 286 11.72 -16.67 16.18
C THR A 286 10.51 -15.79 16.49
N SER A 287 9.31 -16.36 16.37
CA SER A 287 8.04 -15.66 16.63
C SER A 287 6.97 -16.67 17.08
N PRO A 288 5.83 -16.22 17.63
CA PRO A 288 4.68 -17.09 17.89
C PRO A 288 4.27 -17.91 16.67
N LEU A 289 3.77 -19.12 16.91
CA LEU A 289 3.41 -20.08 15.87
C LEU A 289 2.15 -19.66 15.11
N SER A 290 1.23 -18.96 15.78
CA SER A 290 -0.03 -18.50 15.18
C SER A 290 -0.29 -17.01 15.41
N ILE A 291 -1.18 -16.47 14.59
CA ILE A 291 -1.65 -15.09 14.70
C ILE A 291 -2.44 -14.89 16.00
N ALA A 292 -3.22 -15.89 16.45
CA ALA A 292 -3.98 -15.76 17.68
C ALA A 292 -3.09 -15.83 18.93
N GLU A 293 -2.06 -16.68 18.96
CA GLU A 293 -1.03 -16.69 20.01
C GLU A 293 -0.36 -15.31 20.12
N TRP A 294 0.05 -14.74 18.97
CA TRP A 294 0.64 -13.41 18.94
C TRP A 294 -0.33 -12.33 19.43
N LEU A 295 -1.59 -12.35 18.98
CA LEU A 295 -2.60 -11.36 19.36
C LEU A 295 -2.94 -11.40 20.85
N LEU A 296 -3.06 -12.60 21.44
CA LEU A 296 -3.37 -12.76 22.86
C LEU A 296 -2.21 -12.36 23.77
N THR A 297 -0.97 -12.46 23.28
CA THR A 297 0.24 -12.27 24.11
C THR A 297 0.87 -10.90 23.96
N PHE A 298 0.97 -10.38 22.73
CA PHE A 298 1.80 -9.22 22.39
C PHE A 298 1.03 -8.02 21.81
N HIS A 299 -0.25 -8.15 21.46
CA HIS A 299 -1.00 -7.08 20.78
C HIS A 299 -1.06 -5.76 21.55
N ALA A 300 -1.33 -5.83 22.86
CA ALA A 300 -1.41 -4.63 23.70
C ALA A 300 -0.06 -3.89 23.80
N GLU A 301 1.05 -4.65 23.90
CA GLU A 301 2.42 -4.10 23.90
C GLU A 301 2.78 -3.50 22.54
N ALA A 302 2.46 -4.19 21.45
CA ALA A 302 2.70 -3.74 20.08
C ALA A 302 1.97 -2.42 19.78
N ARG A 303 0.70 -2.29 20.18
CA ARG A 303 -0.07 -1.04 20.04
C ARG A 303 0.48 0.12 20.87
N ALA A 304 1.12 -0.18 22.01
CA ALA A 304 1.81 0.81 22.83
C ALA A 304 3.23 1.15 22.31
N THR A 305 3.78 0.37 21.39
CA THR A 305 5.15 0.52 20.89
C THR A 305 5.26 1.71 19.92
N PRO A 306 6.18 2.67 20.14
CA PRO A 306 6.36 3.82 19.25
C PRO A 306 6.61 3.41 17.81
N GLY A 307 5.89 4.03 16.87
CA GLY A 307 6.00 3.73 15.44
C GLY A 307 5.06 2.64 14.93
N CYS A 308 4.34 1.94 15.80
CA CYS A 308 3.25 1.03 15.40
C CYS A 308 2.28 1.71 14.44
N LYS A 309 1.96 1.02 13.33
CA LYS A 309 0.87 1.38 12.41
C LYS A 309 -0.11 0.23 12.36
N GLU A 310 -1.35 0.47 12.74
CA GLU A 310 -2.43 -0.50 12.63
C GLU A 310 -3.64 0.09 11.90
N GLY A 311 -4.49 -0.77 11.37
CA GLY A 311 -5.73 -0.37 10.71
C GLY A 311 -6.51 -1.56 10.19
N ILE A 312 -7.70 -1.30 9.67
CA ILE A 312 -8.48 -2.26 8.89
C ILE A 312 -8.46 -1.75 7.45
N CYS A 313 -8.15 -2.65 6.51
CA CYS A 313 -8.29 -2.43 5.07
C CYS A 313 -9.57 -3.16 4.63
N GLY A 314 -10.58 -2.39 4.23
CA GLY A 314 -11.91 -2.85 3.85
C GLY A 314 -12.06 -3.18 2.36
N GLU A 315 -13.28 -3.48 1.95
CA GLU A 315 -13.55 -3.89 0.56
C GLU A 315 -13.18 -2.80 -0.46
N GLY A 316 -12.44 -3.22 -1.49
CA GLY A 316 -11.95 -2.39 -2.57
C GLY A 316 -10.86 -1.39 -2.17
N GLU A 317 -10.45 -1.36 -0.90
CA GLU A 317 -9.29 -0.58 -0.45
C GLU A 317 -7.98 -1.25 -0.87
N LEU A 318 -6.91 -0.45 -0.88
CA LEU A 318 -5.58 -0.89 -1.27
C LEU A 318 -4.54 -0.41 -0.26
N LEU A 319 -3.84 -1.35 0.36
CA LEU A 319 -2.72 -1.06 1.25
C LEU A 319 -1.39 -1.11 0.48
N TYR A 320 -0.54 -0.11 0.70
CA TYR A 320 0.85 -0.12 0.27
C TYR A 320 1.77 -0.56 1.41
N VAL A 321 2.59 -1.57 1.16
CA VAL A 321 3.60 -2.09 2.10
C VAL A 321 4.98 -1.63 1.63
N PRO A 322 5.64 -0.70 2.34
CA PRO A 322 6.98 -0.27 1.94
C PRO A 322 8.02 -1.35 2.23
N ALA A 323 9.03 -1.45 1.35
CA ALA A 323 10.12 -2.41 1.50
C ALA A 323 10.74 -2.42 2.91
N GLY A 324 10.94 -3.63 3.44
CA GLY A 324 11.54 -3.86 4.75
C GLY A 324 10.63 -3.61 5.97
N TRP A 325 9.35 -3.29 5.79
CA TRP A 325 8.41 -3.20 6.92
C TRP A 325 7.98 -4.59 7.39
N TYR A 326 8.08 -4.83 8.70
CA TYR A 326 7.42 -5.96 9.33
C TYR A 326 5.92 -5.74 9.28
N HIS A 327 5.16 -6.76 8.90
CA HIS A 327 3.71 -6.69 8.88
C HIS A 327 3.06 -8.04 9.19
N LEU A 328 1.95 -8.00 9.91
CA LEU A 328 1.07 -9.12 10.24
C LEU A 328 -0.33 -8.77 9.75
N VAL A 329 -1.03 -9.75 9.18
CA VAL A 329 -2.33 -9.59 8.52
C VAL A 329 -3.30 -10.63 9.05
N LEU A 330 -4.50 -10.20 9.45
CA LEU A 330 -5.58 -11.07 9.90
C LEU A 330 -6.84 -10.79 9.06
N ASN A 331 -7.42 -11.82 8.45
CA ASN A 331 -8.76 -11.72 7.88
C ASN A 331 -9.80 -11.66 9.01
N LEU A 332 -10.64 -10.64 8.98
CA LEU A 332 -11.76 -10.51 9.92
C LEU A 332 -13.00 -11.27 9.40
N ASP A 333 -13.13 -11.39 8.07
CA ASP A 333 -14.27 -11.98 7.36
C ASP A 333 -13.81 -12.97 6.26
N GLU A 334 -14.76 -13.66 5.59
CA GLU A 334 -14.48 -14.35 4.30
C GLU A 334 -13.94 -13.31 3.30
N SER A 335 -12.66 -13.42 2.94
CA SER A 335 -11.92 -12.37 2.26
C SER A 335 -11.26 -12.84 0.97
N ILE A 336 -11.31 -12.00 -0.07
CA ILE A 336 -10.55 -12.15 -1.32
C ILE A 336 -9.64 -10.94 -1.47
N ALA A 337 -8.39 -11.15 -1.85
CA ALA A 337 -7.46 -10.07 -2.18
C ALA A 337 -6.49 -10.46 -3.30
N LEU A 338 -5.95 -9.44 -3.97
CA LEU A 338 -4.81 -9.56 -4.88
C LEU A 338 -3.64 -8.80 -4.29
N THR A 339 -2.47 -9.43 -4.26
CA THR A 339 -1.24 -8.77 -3.78
C THR A 339 -0.14 -8.91 -4.83
N GLN A 340 0.69 -7.88 -4.98
CA GLN A 340 1.91 -7.95 -5.79
C GLN A 340 3.11 -7.28 -5.15
N ASN A 341 4.27 -7.88 -5.37
CA ASN A 341 5.58 -7.37 -4.98
C ASN A 341 6.26 -6.74 -6.18
N PHE A 342 6.82 -5.55 -5.99
CA PHE A 342 7.46 -4.77 -7.03
C PHE A 342 8.69 -4.02 -6.52
N VAL A 343 9.57 -3.65 -7.45
CA VAL A 343 10.79 -2.88 -7.14
C VAL A 343 10.60 -1.43 -7.59
N PRO A 344 10.06 -0.53 -6.74
CA PRO A 344 9.86 0.87 -7.11
C PRO A 344 11.19 1.54 -7.46
N ARG A 345 11.20 2.42 -8.47
CA ARG A 345 12.41 3.13 -8.94
C ARG A 345 13.25 3.79 -7.84
N ARG A 346 12.63 4.26 -6.76
CA ARG A 346 13.32 4.87 -5.61
C ARG A 346 14.07 3.86 -4.74
N GLY A 347 13.59 2.62 -4.63
CA GLY A 347 14.15 1.55 -3.80
C GLY A 347 15.17 0.65 -4.51
N LEU A 348 15.51 0.93 -5.77
CA LEU A 348 16.42 0.09 -6.56
C LEU A 348 17.77 -0.16 -5.86
N ALA A 349 18.34 0.86 -5.20
CA ALA A 349 19.60 0.72 -4.48
C ALA A 349 19.50 -0.27 -3.31
N ASP A 350 18.38 -0.27 -2.59
CA ASP A 350 18.14 -1.17 -1.45
C ASP A 350 17.98 -2.63 -1.92
N VAL A 351 17.25 -2.85 -3.02
CA VAL A 351 17.10 -4.17 -3.65
C VAL A 351 18.42 -4.69 -4.22
N LEU A 352 19.20 -3.86 -4.93
CA LEU A 352 20.51 -4.27 -5.45
C LEU A 352 21.47 -4.64 -4.32
N GLY A 353 21.48 -3.87 -3.21
CA GLY A 353 22.25 -4.21 -2.02
C GLY A 353 21.81 -5.53 -1.42
N PHE A 354 20.51 -5.76 -1.22
CA PHE A 354 19.98 -7.01 -0.69
C PHE A 354 20.36 -8.22 -1.54
N LEU A 355 20.15 -8.16 -2.86
CA LEU A 355 20.46 -9.28 -3.76
C LEU A 355 21.96 -9.62 -3.81
N ARG A 356 22.84 -8.62 -3.59
CA ARG A 356 24.29 -8.78 -3.59
C ARG A 356 24.83 -9.28 -2.24
N ASP A 357 24.34 -8.70 -1.15
CA ASP A 357 24.92 -8.84 0.19
C ASP A 357 24.25 -9.96 1.02
N LYS A 358 23.06 -10.42 0.60
CA LYS A 358 22.27 -11.48 1.26
C LYS A 358 21.78 -12.55 0.26
N PRO A 359 22.66 -13.15 -0.57
CA PRO A 359 22.26 -14.08 -1.64
C PRO A 359 21.57 -15.35 -1.11
N ASP A 360 21.85 -15.75 0.12
CA ASP A 360 21.21 -16.84 0.88
C ASP A 360 19.75 -16.54 1.25
N GLN A 361 19.37 -15.26 1.35
CA GLN A 361 18.02 -14.81 1.72
C GLN A 361 17.16 -14.45 0.50
N VAL A 362 17.68 -14.68 -0.72
CA VAL A 362 16.97 -14.40 -1.98
C VAL A 362 16.04 -15.55 -2.34
N THR A 363 14.77 -15.25 -2.59
CA THR A 363 13.71 -16.25 -2.80
C THR A 363 12.82 -15.96 -4.01
N GLY A 364 12.03 -16.94 -4.43
CA GLY A 364 11.02 -16.82 -5.51
C GLY A 364 11.57 -16.85 -6.94
N PHE A 365 12.88 -16.82 -7.15
CA PHE A 365 13.52 -17.02 -8.46
C PHE A 365 13.47 -18.50 -8.88
N ARG A 366 13.38 -18.74 -10.19
CA ARG A 366 13.43 -20.07 -10.81
C ARG A 366 14.53 -20.08 -11.88
N ASP A 367 15.40 -21.10 -11.85
CA ASP A 367 16.47 -21.32 -12.83
C ASP A 367 17.44 -20.11 -13.01
N VAL A 368 17.69 -19.38 -11.91
CA VAL A 368 18.63 -18.25 -11.85
C VAL A 368 19.63 -18.50 -10.72
N ALA A 369 20.90 -18.68 -11.08
CA ALA A 369 21.99 -18.93 -10.12
C ALA A 369 22.51 -17.64 -9.45
N ASP A 370 22.51 -16.52 -10.17
CA ASP A 370 22.90 -15.20 -9.66
C ASP A 370 21.82 -14.16 -10.02
N PRO A 371 20.84 -13.94 -9.13
CA PRO A 371 19.79 -12.95 -9.31
C PRO A 371 20.31 -11.51 -9.39
N TYR A 372 21.41 -11.19 -8.70
CA TYR A 372 22.00 -9.86 -8.70
C TYR A 372 22.63 -9.55 -10.07
N ALA A 373 23.53 -10.41 -10.56
CA ALA A 373 24.20 -10.20 -11.85
C ALA A 373 23.19 -10.16 -13.00
N LEU A 374 22.19 -11.04 -13.00
CA LEU A 374 21.12 -11.03 -14.01
C LEU A 374 20.31 -9.73 -13.95
N PHE A 375 19.99 -9.21 -12.77
CA PHE A 375 19.24 -7.96 -12.65
C PHE A 375 20.06 -6.75 -13.10
N VAL A 376 21.35 -6.70 -12.74
CA VAL A 376 22.29 -5.68 -13.23
C VAL A 376 22.44 -5.73 -14.76
N GLU A 377 22.59 -6.91 -15.36
CA GLU A 377 22.62 -7.11 -16.82
C GLU A 377 21.40 -6.46 -17.50
N ARG A 378 20.19 -6.81 -17.04
CA ARG A 378 18.95 -6.33 -17.66
C ARG A 378 18.65 -4.85 -17.39
N LEU A 379 19.05 -4.34 -16.23
CA LEU A 379 19.01 -2.90 -15.97
C LEU A 379 20.01 -2.13 -16.83
N GLN A 380 21.19 -2.69 -17.11
CA GLN A 380 22.18 -2.07 -18.00
C GLN A 380 21.69 -1.99 -19.45
N GLU A 381 20.87 -2.93 -19.89
CA GLU A 381 20.20 -2.89 -21.21
C GLU A 381 19.02 -1.91 -21.29
N LYS A 382 18.18 -1.83 -20.24
CA LYS A 382 16.88 -1.14 -20.27
C LYS A 382 16.87 0.22 -19.58
N GLU A 383 17.58 0.35 -18.47
CA GLU A 383 17.52 1.48 -17.53
C GLU A 383 18.94 1.94 -17.08
N PRO A 384 19.92 2.10 -17.99
CA PRO A 384 21.33 2.26 -17.65
C PRO A 384 21.64 3.48 -16.76
N LYS A 385 20.87 4.56 -16.92
CA LYS A 385 21.01 5.77 -16.08
C LYS A 385 20.59 5.51 -14.63
N LEU A 386 19.45 4.83 -14.46
CA LEU A 386 18.91 4.53 -13.13
C LEU A 386 19.78 3.52 -12.39
N LEU A 387 20.35 2.54 -13.10
CA LEU A 387 21.36 1.63 -12.56
C LEU A 387 22.58 2.40 -12.05
N ALA A 388 23.16 3.29 -12.86
CA ALA A 388 24.31 4.10 -12.45
C ALA A 388 24.03 4.95 -11.19
N GLU A 389 22.85 5.57 -11.12
CA GLU A 389 22.41 6.31 -9.92
C GLU A 389 22.25 5.42 -8.68
N ALA A 390 21.74 4.21 -8.84
CA ALA A 390 21.56 3.26 -7.74
C ALA A 390 22.90 2.71 -7.23
N MET A 391 23.82 2.36 -8.13
CA MET A 391 25.19 1.93 -7.79
C MET A 391 25.95 3.04 -7.05
N ALA A 392 25.88 4.29 -7.52
CA ALA A 392 26.49 5.43 -6.83
C ALA A 392 25.91 5.67 -5.41
N LYS A 393 24.61 5.40 -5.21
CA LYS A 393 23.99 5.45 -3.87
C LYS A 393 24.50 4.32 -2.96
N LEU A 394 24.68 3.11 -3.47
CA LEU A 394 25.26 1.98 -2.73
C LEU A 394 26.70 2.28 -2.30
N GLU A 395 27.57 2.68 -3.23
CA GLU A 395 28.96 3.05 -2.91
C GLU A 395 29.04 4.15 -1.85
N LYS A 396 28.15 5.15 -1.93
CA LYS A 396 28.13 6.26 -0.94
C LYS A 396 27.75 5.75 0.46
N ARG A 397 26.85 4.77 0.56
CA ARG A 397 26.46 4.15 1.85
C ARG A 397 27.60 3.31 2.43
N GLU A 398 28.28 2.52 1.61
CA GLU A 398 29.45 1.73 2.02
C GLU A 398 30.58 2.63 2.54
N LYS A 399 30.92 3.69 1.79
CA LYS A 399 31.93 4.68 2.18
C LYS A 399 31.51 5.46 3.44
N GLY A 400 30.23 5.81 3.59
CA GLY A 400 29.69 6.44 4.79
C GLY A 400 29.70 5.52 6.03
N GLY A 401 29.46 4.22 5.85
CA GLY A 401 29.60 3.22 6.90
C GLY A 401 31.05 3.09 7.36
N ARG A 402 31.99 2.88 6.42
CA ARG A 402 33.42 2.77 6.74
C ARG A 402 33.99 4.03 7.35
N GLY A 403 33.67 5.22 6.81
CA GLY A 403 34.12 6.49 7.36
C GLY A 403 33.67 6.72 8.81
N LYS A 404 32.45 6.32 9.17
CA LYS A 404 31.98 6.41 10.55
C LYS A 404 32.67 5.41 11.49
N TRP A 405 32.99 4.20 11.01
CA TRP A 405 33.81 3.24 11.76
C TRP A 405 35.28 3.68 11.90
N GLU A 406 35.82 4.34 10.88
CA GLU A 406 37.17 4.92 10.88
C GLU A 406 37.26 6.16 11.80
N GLU A 407 36.23 7.02 11.85
CA GLU A 407 36.10 8.08 12.87
C GLU A 407 36.01 7.51 14.30
N ILE A 408 35.18 6.48 14.53
CA ILE A 408 35.04 5.85 15.86
C ILE A 408 36.36 5.19 16.29
N ARG A 409 37.12 4.59 15.36
CA ARG A 409 38.47 4.08 15.64
C ARG A 409 39.48 5.18 15.91
N ALA A 410 39.47 6.27 15.14
CA ALA A 410 40.36 7.41 15.37
C ALA A 410 40.14 8.03 16.77
N VAL A 411 38.87 8.16 17.20
CA VAL A 411 38.54 8.63 18.56
C VAL A 411 39.02 7.63 19.63
N ALA A 412 38.88 6.31 19.41
CA ALA A 412 39.40 5.30 20.33
C ALA A 412 40.94 5.26 20.42
N GLU A 413 41.64 5.52 19.30
CA GLU A 413 43.10 5.60 19.27
C GLU A 413 43.62 6.92 19.88
N ASP A 414 42.87 8.03 19.76
CA ASP A 414 43.16 9.30 20.44
C ASP A 414 42.92 9.23 21.98
N GLU A 415 41.92 8.46 22.44
CA GLU A 415 41.65 8.24 23.87
C GLU A 415 42.75 7.40 24.56
N GLU A 416 43.40 6.46 23.86
CA GLU A 416 44.54 5.70 24.43
C GLU A 416 45.81 6.56 24.68
N GLN A 417 45.89 7.79 24.16
CA GLN A 417 46.99 8.74 24.45
C GLN A 417 46.62 9.88 25.41
N ALA A 418 45.36 9.96 25.88
CA ALA A 418 44.85 11.13 26.59
C ALA A 418 44.32 10.85 28.02
N GLY A 419 45.19 10.31 28.89
CA GLY A 419 45.08 10.50 30.35
C GLY A 419 44.02 9.64 31.07
N GLY A 420 44.49 8.64 31.83
CA GLY A 420 43.60 7.77 32.60
C GLY A 420 42.76 8.51 33.64
N PHE A 421 41.45 8.26 33.63
CA PHE A 421 40.54 8.58 34.72
C PHE A 421 40.16 7.29 35.46
N SER A 422 40.74 7.13 36.65
CA SER A 422 40.31 6.09 37.60
C SER A 422 39.03 6.53 38.30
N PHE A 423 38.04 5.65 38.36
CA PHE A 423 37.04 5.65 39.42
C PHE A 423 37.20 4.35 40.21
N GLY A 424 37.71 4.49 41.44
CA GLY A 424 37.95 3.35 42.32
C GLY A 424 36.66 2.84 42.95
N PHE A 425 36.52 1.52 43.01
CA PHE A 425 35.71 0.85 44.03
C PHE A 425 36.61 0.52 45.22
N GLY A 426 36.17 0.83 46.43
CA GLY A 426 36.88 0.54 47.68
C GLY A 426 35.96 0.73 48.89
N GLY A 427 36.10 -0.15 49.88
CA GLY A 427 35.16 -0.33 50.99
C GLY A 427 34.27 -1.57 50.76
N ASP A 428 34.59 -2.79 51.21
CA ASP A 428 34.66 -3.27 52.62
C ASP A 428 33.22 -3.49 53.17
N ASP A 429 32.80 -4.54 53.89
CA ASP A 429 33.34 -5.82 54.45
C ASP A 429 32.17 -6.86 54.39
N ASP A 430 32.24 -8.19 54.59
CA ASP A 430 33.30 -9.21 54.82
C ASP A 430 32.72 -10.63 54.51
N ASP A 431 33.53 -11.70 54.67
CA ASP A 431 33.21 -13.11 55.07
C ASP A 431 32.02 -13.90 54.43
N ASP A 432 32.18 -15.15 53.97
CA ASP A 432 32.87 -16.26 54.67
C ASP A 432 33.37 -17.39 53.73
N GLU A 433 34.34 -18.16 54.22
CA GLU A 433 35.11 -19.20 53.52
C GLU A 433 34.38 -20.57 53.32
N VAL A 434 34.59 -21.21 52.14
CA VAL A 434 35.19 -22.57 51.88
C VAL A 434 34.62 -23.79 52.67
N PRO A 435 34.56 -25.05 52.12
CA PRO A 435 35.30 -25.61 50.96
C PRO A 435 34.49 -26.21 49.79
#